data_AF-K2H9F1-F1
#
_entry.id   AF-K2H9F1-F1
#
_cell.length_a   1.000
_cell.length_b   1.000
_cell.length_c   1.000
_cell.angle_alpha   90.00
_cell.angle_beta   90.00
_cell.angle_gamma   90.00
#
_symmetry.space_group_name_H-M   'P 1'
#
loop_
_entity.id
_entity.type
_entity.pdbx_description
1 polymer ?
#
loop_
_entity_poly.entity_id
_entity_poly.type
_entity_poly.pdbx_seq_one_letter_code
_entity_poly.pdbx_strand_id
1 'polypeptide(L)'
;MGLPAEPWSERRWFFNPFAWQLVFFTGFALMRGWIPAPPVRGWLIAVCLAVVLASLPLAHWQFLRAFEPLRDLRVALGAAIDKTDFGLLRYAHFLALAYLAWAAAGPDGARLRARGGGWAATVWSGLLAATIKVGQQSLAVFVFSMVLAQLIGVALDVAGTAGAIPLVLNALGLAALVGVAYAVGWFKSQPWRRTP
;
A
#
# COMPACT_ATOMS: atom_id res chain seq x y z
N MET A 1 15.96 19.97 7.70
CA MET A 1 15.67 20.72 8.96
C MET A 1 14.29 20.29 9.42
N GLY A 2 14.13 19.80 10.66
CA GLY A 2 12.86 19.24 11.13
C GLY A 2 12.00 20.27 11.88
N LEU A 3 10.73 20.36 11.52
CA LEU A 3 9.74 21.17 12.25
C LEU A 3 9.42 20.55 13.62
N PRO A 4 9.07 21.37 14.63
CA PRO A 4 8.58 20.85 15.91
C PRO A 4 7.29 20.05 15.71
N ALA A 5 7.23 18.87 16.33
CA ALA A 5 6.05 17.99 16.32
C ALA A 5 4.94 18.52 17.22
N GLU A 6 5.32 19.24 18.28
CA GLU A 6 4.42 19.77 19.29
C GLU A 6 5.03 21.00 19.96
N PRO A 7 4.20 21.93 20.47
CA PRO A 7 4.67 23.20 21.03
C PRO A 7 5.28 23.07 22.44
N TRP A 8 5.18 21.92 23.10
CA TRP A 8 5.63 21.71 24.48
C TRP A 8 6.91 20.87 24.60
N SER A 9 7.50 20.41 23.49
CA SER A 9 8.73 19.62 23.51
C SER A 9 9.63 19.93 22.32
N GLU A 10 10.91 19.58 22.44
CA GLU A 10 11.88 19.66 21.33
C GLU A 10 11.73 18.49 20.32
N ARG A 11 10.68 17.66 20.47
CA ARG A 11 10.44 16.54 19.56
C ARG A 11 10.15 17.08 18.18
N ARG A 12 10.89 16.58 17.20
CA ARG A 12 10.67 16.88 15.77
C ARG A 12 9.78 15.84 15.14
N TRP A 13 9.10 16.22 14.07
CA TRP A 13 8.37 15.27 13.26
C TRP A 13 9.33 14.20 12.71
N PHE A 14 9.02 12.92 12.97
CA PHE A 14 9.79 11.80 12.41
C PHE A 14 9.72 11.77 10.88
N PHE A 15 8.62 12.25 10.31
CA PHE A 15 8.44 12.47 8.90
C PHE A 15 8.18 13.94 8.62
N ASN A 16 8.88 14.51 7.67
CA ASN A 16 8.63 15.88 7.24
C ASN A 16 7.19 16.00 6.70
N PRO A 17 6.33 16.87 7.28
CA PRO A 17 4.94 16.97 6.86
C PRO A 17 4.80 17.48 5.42
N PHE A 18 5.73 18.32 4.95
CA PHE A 18 5.73 18.83 3.58
C PHE A 18 6.07 17.75 2.55
N ALA A 19 6.95 16.82 2.90
CA ALA A 19 7.26 15.66 2.07
C ALA A 19 6.01 14.79 1.82
N TRP A 20 5.20 14.55 2.85
CA TRP A 20 3.94 13.83 2.70
C TRP A 20 2.90 14.64 1.93
N GLN A 21 2.82 15.95 2.19
CA GLN A 21 1.96 16.84 1.39
C GLN A 21 2.33 16.75 -0.09
N LEU A 22 3.62 16.76 -0.46
CA LEU A 22 4.03 16.57 -1.86
C LEU A 22 3.43 15.29 -2.46
N VAL A 23 3.54 14.15 -1.77
CA VAL A 23 2.98 12.87 -2.23
C VAL A 23 1.45 12.95 -2.39
N PHE A 24 0.74 13.43 -1.36
CA PHE A 24 -0.72 13.52 -1.37
C PHE A 24 -1.24 14.50 -2.43
N PHE A 25 -0.65 15.69 -2.51
CA PHE A 25 -1.05 16.70 -3.49
C PHE A 25 -0.68 16.29 -4.91
N THR A 26 0.40 15.52 -5.12
CA THR A 26 0.68 14.93 -6.44
C THR A 26 -0.44 13.98 -6.86
N GLY A 27 -0.84 13.05 -5.98
CA GLY A 27 -1.94 12.13 -6.24
C GLY A 27 -3.26 12.86 -6.45
N PHE A 28 -3.56 13.87 -5.62
CA PHE A 28 -4.74 14.71 -5.76
C PHE A 28 -4.75 15.47 -7.09
N ALA A 29 -3.63 16.10 -7.47
CA ALA A 29 -3.52 16.86 -8.71
C ALA A 29 -3.72 15.97 -9.95
N LEU A 30 -3.23 14.73 -9.93
CA LEU A 30 -3.50 13.73 -10.96
C LEU A 30 -4.99 13.35 -11.01
N MET A 31 -5.61 13.05 -9.86
CA MET A 31 -7.02 12.65 -9.79
C MET A 31 -7.98 13.78 -10.12
N ARG A 32 -7.62 15.03 -9.78
CA ARG A 32 -8.39 16.23 -10.10
C ARG A 32 -8.23 16.66 -11.56
N GLY A 33 -7.25 16.09 -12.28
CA GLY A 33 -6.95 16.43 -13.67
C GLY A 33 -6.15 17.73 -13.83
N TRP A 34 -5.51 18.23 -12.77
CA TRP A 34 -4.58 19.35 -12.86
C TRP A 34 -3.30 18.96 -13.58
N ILE A 35 -2.87 17.71 -13.38
CA ILE A 35 -1.75 17.09 -14.10
C ILE A 35 -2.35 16.02 -15.02
N PRO A 36 -2.09 16.05 -16.33
CA PRO A 36 -2.59 15.02 -17.23
C PRO A 36 -1.95 13.67 -16.90
N ALA A 37 -2.70 12.59 -17.08
CA ALA A 37 -2.16 11.25 -16.91
C ALA A 37 -1.00 11.01 -17.90
N PRO A 38 0.13 10.44 -17.45
CA PRO A 38 1.26 10.16 -18.34
C PRO A 38 0.88 9.13 -19.41
N PRO A 39 1.41 9.23 -20.64
CA PRO A 39 1.10 8.26 -21.69
C PRO A 39 1.72 6.89 -21.35
N VAL A 40 0.99 5.81 -21.63
CA VAL A 40 1.49 4.44 -21.44
C VAL A 40 2.40 4.08 -22.61
N ARG A 41 3.70 4.34 -22.47
CA ARG A 41 4.73 4.02 -23.48
C ARG A 41 5.69 2.95 -22.95
N GLY A 42 6.09 2.01 -23.81
CA GLY A 42 6.98 0.90 -23.44
C GLY A 42 8.33 1.35 -22.87
N TRP A 43 8.93 2.38 -23.45
CA TRP A 43 10.19 2.94 -22.93
C TRP A 43 10.03 3.56 -21.53
N LEU A 44 8.89 4.21 -21.26
CA LEU A 44 8.62 4.82 -19.95
C LEU A 44 8.42 3.74 -18.89
N ILE A 45 7.74 2.64 -19.24
CA ILE A 45 7.65 1.45 -18.40
C ILE A 45 9.05 0.89 -18.11
N ALA A 46 9.91 0.77 -19.13
CA ALA A 46 11.27 0.27 -18.97
C ALA A 46 12.11 1.17 -18.04
N VAL A 47 12.03 2.50 -18.20
CA VAL A 47 12.70 3.46 -17.31
C VAL A 47 12.21 3.34 -15.87
N CYS A 48 10.88 3.32 -15.66
CA CYS A 48 10.33 3.16 -14.31
C CYS A 48 10.72 1.81 -13.68
N LEU A 49 10.73 0.74 -14.47
CA LEU A 49 11.16 -0.57 -14.02
C LEU A 49 12.64 -0.57 -13.64
N ALA A 50 13.50 0.05 -14.44
CA ALA A 50 14.91 0.20 -14.13
C ALA A 50 15.14 0.97 -12.82
N VAL A 51 14.41 2.07 -12.59
CA VAL A 51 14.47 2.82 -11.33
C VAL A 51 14.07 1.96 -10.13
N VAL A 52 12.98 1.19 -10.23
CA VAL A 52 12.52 0.31 -9.15
C VAL A 52 13.54 -0.81 -8.90
N LEU A 53 14.01 -1.49 -9.95
CA LEU A 53 14.96 -2.60 -9.82
C LEU A 53 16.33 -2.15 -9.30
N ALA A 54 16.84 -1.01 -9.79
CA ALA A 54 18.11 -0.43 -9.32
C ALA A 54 18.04 -0.02 -7.83
N SER A 55 16.86 0.28 -7.30
CA SER A 55 16.68 0.61 -5.88
C SER A 55 16.76 -0.60 -4.96
N LEU A 56 16.49 -1.82 -5.45
CA LEU A 56 16.49 -3.06 -4.65
C LEU A 56 17.83 -3.34 -3.94
N PRO A 57 18.98 -3.38 -4.63
CA PRO A 57 20.27 -3.64 -3.99
C PRO A 57 20.65 -2.54 -2.99
N LEU A 58 20.20 -1.31 -3.23
CA LEU A 58 20.43 -0.19 -2.33
C LEU A 58 19.52 -0.24 -1.11
N ALA A 59 18.32 -0.79 -1.19
CA ALA A 59 17.34 -0.80 -0.10
C ALA A 59 17.46 -1.98 0.87
N HIS A 60 18.04 -3.10 0.43
CA HIS A 60 18.04 -4.36 1.16
C HIS A 60 19.35 -4.56 1.93
N TRP A 61 19.25 -4.79 3.25
CA TRP A 61 20.38 -4.76 4.17
C TRP A 61 21.42 -5.86 3.90
N GLN A 62 21.01 -7.01 3.35
CA GLN A 62 21.88 -8.11 3.01
C GLN A 62 22.88 -7.73 1.91
N PHE A 63 22.43 -7.02 0.86
CA PHE A 63 23.32 -6.57 -0.23
C PHE A 63 24.31 -5.52 0.27
N LEU A 64 23.86 -4.58 1.11
CA LEU A 64 24.73 -3.54 1.69
C LEU A 64 25.80 -4.11 2.62
N ARG A 65 25.52 -5.24 3.29
CA ARG A 65 26.52 -5.98 4.08
C ARG A 65 27.50 -6.73 3.19
N ALA A 66 27.01 -7.39 2.14
CA ALA A 66 27.82 -8.22 1.25
C ALA A 66 28.74 -7.42 0.31
N PHE A 67 28.32 -6.22 -0.12
CA PHE A 67 29.06 -5.42 -1.11
C PHE A 67 29.36 -4.02 -0.57
N GLU A 68 30.65 -3.76 -0.27
CA GLU A 68 31.12 -2.45 0.20
C GLU A 68 30.82 -1.31 -0.78
N PRO A 69 31.04 -1.43 -2.11
CA PRO A 69 30.74 -0.33 -3.03
C PRO A 69 29.27 0.10 -3.03
N LEU A 70 28.33 -0.83 -2.81
CA LEU A 70 26.91 -0.51 -2.70
C LEU A 70 26.58 0.26 -1.43
N ARG A 71 27.29 -0.03 -0.34
CA ARG A 71 27.17 0.67 0.93
C ARG A 71 27.65 2.11 0.80
N ASP A 72 28.81 2.30 0.19
CA ASP A 72 29.39 3.64 -0.03
C ASP A 72 28.50 4.47 -0.95
N LEU A 73 28.01 3.87 -2.04
CA LEU A 73 27.04 4.50 -2.92
C LEU A 73 25.77 4.90 -2.16
N ARG A 74 25.23 4.03 -1.30
CA ARG A 74 24.05 4.36 -0.49
C ARG A 74 24.32 5.53 0.46
N VAL A 75 25.48 5.56 1.11
CA VAL A 75 25.88 6.66 2.00
C VAL A 75 26.00 7.96 1.20
N ALA A 76 26.65 7.92 0.05
CA ALA A 76 26.78 9.08 -0.86
C ALA A 76 25.41 9.59 -1.35
N LEU A 77 24.46 8.70 -1.59
CA LEU A 77 23.09 9.04 -1.99
C LEU A 77 22.19 9.43 -0.80
N GLY A 78 22.68 9.44 0.44
CA GLY A 78 21.89 9.53 1.66
C GLY A 78 20.81 10.62 1.64
N ALA A 79 21.18 11.85 1.25
CA ALA A 79 20.23 12.96 1.15
C ALA A 79 19.16 12.76 0.06
N ALA A 80 19.54 12.14 -1.06
CA ALA A 80 18.65 11.91 -2.20
C ALA A 80 17.66 10.75 -1.95
N ILE A 81 17.97 9.82 -1.05
CA ILE A 81 17.12 8.67 -0.69
C ILE A 81 16.49 8.80 0.70
N ASP A 82 16.70 9.93 1.37
CA ASP A 82 16.33 10.13 2.77
C ASP A 82 14.84 9.84 3.00
N LYS A 83 14.56 9.20 4.14
CA LYS A 83 13.19 8.78 4.50
C LYS A 83 12.41 9.91 5.14
N THR A 84 13.05 10.72 5.97
CA THR A 84 12.40 11.72 6.81
C THR A 84 12.00 12.93 5.98
N ASP A 85 12.93 13.48 5.19
CA ASP A 85 12.74 14.61 4.29
C ASP A 85 12.28 14.19 2.88
N PHE A 86 12.16 12.88 2.64
CA PHE A 86 11.66 12.28 1.40
C PHE A 86 12.45 12.75 0.17
N GLY A 87 13.71 12.31 0.12
CA GLY A 87 14.67 12.74 -0.90
C GLY A 87 14.18 12.53 -2.34
N LEU A 88 14.76 13.30 -3.26
CA LEU A 88 14.28 13.37 -4.64
C LEU A 88 14.27 12.00 -5.36
N LEU A 89 15.27 11.14 -5.13
CA LEU A 89 15.30 9.80 -5.72
C LEU A 89 14.24 8.88 -5.09
N ARG A 90 13.92 9.07 -3.81
CA ARG A 90 12.79 8.37 -3.17
C ARG A 90 11.46 8.78 -3.78
N TYR A 91 11.28 10.07 -4.07
CA TYR A 91 10.08 10.54 -4.76
C TYR A 91 10.02 10.01 -6.20
N ALA A 92 11.14 10.03 -6.94
CA ALA A 92 11.21 9.45 -8.28
C ALA A 92 10.88 7.96 -8.29
N HIS A 93 11.41 7.20 -7.32
CA HIS A 93 11.07 5.79 -7.11
C HIS A 93 9.58 5.61 -6.82
N PHE A 94 9.01 6.43 -5.92
CA PHE A 94 7.58 6.39 -5.59
C PHE A 94 6.71 6.63 -6.85
N LEU A 95 7.04 7.64 -7.66
CA LEU A 95 6.33 7.93 -8.90
C LEU A 95 6.50 6.81 -9.93
N ALA A 96 7.70 6.24 -10.06
CA ALA A 96 7.95 5.11 -10.94
C ALA A 96 7.08 3.89 -10.55
N LEU A 97 7.02 3.56 -9.26
CA LEU A 97 6.19 2.48 -8.75
C LEU A 97 4.69 2.77 -8.96
N ALA A 98 4.26 3.99 -8.68
CA ALA A 98 2.88 4.42 -8.91
C ALA A 98 2.49 4.35 -10.39
N TYR A 99 3.37 4.80 -11.29
CA TYR A 99 3.17 4.70 -12.74
C TYR A 99 3.08 3.25 -13.20
N LEU A 100 3.97 2.36 -12.73
CA LEU A 100 3.91 0.93 -13.08
C LEU A 100 2.63 0.27 -12.56
N ALA A 101 2.22 0.57 -11.32
CA ALA A 101 0.97 0.06 -10.75
C ALA A 101 -0.26 0.55 -11.54
N TRP A 102 -0.31 1.84 -11.89
CA TRP A 102 -1.36 2.41 -12.71
C TRP A 102 -1.35 1.85 -14.14
N ALA A 103 -0.19 1.74 -14.77
CA ALA A 103 -0.03 1.13 -16.09
C ALA A 103 -0.41 -0.35 -16.08
N ALA A 104 -0.18 -1.09 -14.99
CA ALA A 104 -0.67 -2.46 -14.85
C ALA A 104 -2.20 -2.49 -14.68
N ALA A 105 -2.75 -1.68 -13.78
CA ALA A 105 -4.19 -1.67 -13.45
C ALA A 105 -5.09 -1.11 -14.59
N GLY A 106 -4.57 -0.16 -15.37
CA GLY A 106 -5.28 0.57 -16.41
C GLY A 106 -6.27 1.62 -15.90
N PRO A 107 -6.87 2.40 -16.83
CA PRO A 107 -7.86 3.41 -16.48
C PRO A 107 -8.98 2.81 -15.65
N ASP A 108 -9.29 3.42 -14.50
CA ASP A 108 -10.29 2.95 -13.53
C ASP A 108 -10.15 1.47 -13.13
N GLY A 109 -8.94 0.92 -13.17
CA GLY A 109 -8.67 -0.48 -12.86
C GLY A 109 -9.21 -1.46 -13.91
N ALA A 110 -9.44 -1.03 -15.16
CA ALA A 110 -10.06 -1.84 -16.20
C ALA A 110 -9.30 -3.14 -16.55
N ARG A 111 -8.00 -3.23 -16.28
CA ARG A 111 -7.21 -4.46 -16.45
C ARG A 111 -7.24 -5.38 -15.23
N LEU A 112 -7.72 -4.91 -14.07
CA LEU A 112 -7.91 -5.72 -12.87
C LEU A 112 -9.22 -6.51 -12.91
N ARG A 113 -10.21 -6.06 -13.69
CA ARG A 113 -11.50 -6.75 -13.82
C ARG A 113 -11.30 -8.10 -14.51
N ALA A 114 -11.98 -9.14 -14.00
CA ALA A 114 -11.97 -10.45 -14.63
C ALA A 114 -12.42 -10.35 -16.10
N ARG A 115 -11.73 -11.06 -17.00
CA ARG A 115 -12.09 -11.16 -18.42
C ARG A 115 -12.31 -12.62 -18.78
N GLY A 116 -13.36 -12.89 -19.55
CA GLY A 116 -13.74 -14.24 -19.97
C GLY A 116 -14.68 -14.94 -18.99
N GLY A 117 -15.08 -16.17 -19.35
CA GLY A 117 -15.89 -17.06 -18.51
C GLY A 117 -15.03 -18.16 -17.87
N GLY A 118 -15.59 -18.85 -16.87
CA GLY A 118 -14.97 -20.00 -16.22
C GLY A 118 -14.73 -19.80 -14.73
N TRP A 119 -14.37 -20.89 -14.04
CA TRP A 119 -14.24 -20.93 -12.58
C TRP A 119 -13.21 -19.93 -12.05
N ALA A 120 -12.07 -19.78 -12.72
CA ALA A 120 -11.00 -18.87 -12.31
C ALA A 120 -11.45 -17.40 -12.38
N ALA A 121 -12.21 -17.02 -13.41
CA ALA A 121 -12.76 -15.68 -13.56
C ALA A 121 -13.79 -15.37 -12.46
N THR A 122 -14.63 -16.34 -12.09
CA THR A 122 -15.59 -16.21 -10.99
C THR A 122 -14.88 -16.03 -9.65
N VAL A 123 -13.87 -16.85 -9.35
CA VAL A 123 -13.08 -16.74 -8.12
C VAL A 123 -12.38 -15.38 -8.05
N TRP A 124 -11.71 -14.96 -9.13
CA TRP A 124 -11.05 -13.67 -9.20
C TRP A 124 -12.03 -12.50 -9.00
N SER A 125 -13.21 -12.56 -9.61
CA SER A 125 -14.24 -11.54 -9.45
C SER A 125 -14.71 -11.43 -8.00
N GLY A 126 -14.90 -12.57 -7.31
CA GLY A 126 -15.25 -12.62 -5.90
C GLY A 126 -14.17 -12.01 -5.00
N LEU A 127 -12.90 -12.38 -5.23
CA LEU A 127 -11.76 -11.83 -4.50
C LEU A 127 -11.65 -10.32 -4.70
N LEU A 128 -11.72 -9.85 -5.96
CA LEU A 128 -11.69 -8.42 -6.29
C LEU A 128 -12.84 -7.66 -5.60
N ALA A 129 -14.05 -8.21 -5.62
CA ALA A 129 -15.21 -7.62 -4.95
C ALA A 129 -15.00 -7.52 -3.43
N ALA A 130 -14.47 -8.56 -2.80
CA ALA A 130 -14.15 -8.56 -1.37
C ALA A 130 -13.08 -7.50 -1.04
N THR A 131 -12.01 -7.40 -1.83
CA THR A 131 -10.96 -6.38 -1.66
C THR A 131 -11.51 -4.97 -1.79
N ILE A 132 -12.34 -4.71 -2.81
CA ILE A 132 -13.00 -3.40 -2.99
C ILE A 132 -13.91 -3.11 -1.80
N LYS A 133 -14.69 -4.08 -1.32
CA LYS A 133 -15.61 -3.90 -0.19
C LYS A 133 -14.88 -3.54 1.09
N VAL A 134 -13.77 -4.22 1.36
CA VAL A 134 -12.87 -3.92 2.50
C VAL A 134 -12.34 -2.48 2.38
N GLY A 135 -11.89 -2.07 1.19
CA GLY A 135 -11.42 -0.69 0.96
C GLY A 135 -12.50 0.38 1.16
N GLN A 136 -13.74 0.12 0.73
CA GLN A 136 -14.87 1.03 0.92
C GLN A 136 -15.26 1.25 2.40
N GLN A 137 -14.98 0.26 3.26
CA GLN A 137 -15.27 0.32 4.70
C GLN A 137 -13.98 0.40 5.53
N SER A 138 -12.93 1.00 4.96
CA SER A 138 -11.57 0.99 5.50
C SER A 138 -11.47 1.43 6.96
N LEU A 139 -12.18 2.48 7.40
CA LEU A 139 -12.13 2.93 8.78
C LEU A 139 -12.63 1.87 9.77
N ALA A 140 -13.78 1.27 9.51
CA ALA A 140 -14.36 0.26 10.40
C ALA A 140 -13.51 -1.02 10.40
N VAL A 141 -13.07 -1.46 9.22
CA VAL A 141 -12.19 -2.62 9.08
C VAL A 141 -10.86 -2.37 9.77
N PHE A 142 -10.28 -1.18 9.66
CA PHE A 142 -9.05 -0.79 10.32
C PHE A 142 -9.18 -0.89 11.84
N VAL A 143 -10.20 -0.27 12.44
CA VAL A 143 -10.41 -0.31 13.90
C VAL A 143 -10.60 -1.73 14.40
N PHE A 144 -11.43 -2.53 13.71
CA PHE A 144 -11.63 -3.93 14.05
C PHE A 144 -10.34 -4.75 13.92
N SER A 145 -9.55 -4.50 12.87
CA SER A 145 -8.28 -5.22 12.62
C SER A 145 -7.26 -5.01 13.74
N MET A 146 -7.22 -3.83 14.37
CA MET A 146 -6.29 -3.55 15.47
C MET A 146 -6.55 -4.48 16.67
N VAL A 147 -7.82 -4.70 17.02
CA VAL A 147 -8.20 -5.59 18.11
C VAL A 147 -7.99 -7.05 17.71
N LEU A 148 -8.45 -7.42 16.51
CA LEU A 148 -8.36 -8.78 15.99
C LEU A 148 -6.90 -9.26 15.88
N ALA A 149 -5.98 -8.38 15.46
CA ALA A 149 -4.56 -8.71 15.36
C ALA A 149 -3.97 -9.13 16.71
N GLN A 150 -4.35 -8.46 17.81
CA GLN A 150 -3.91 -8.83 19.15
C GLN A 150 -4.47 -10.19 19.57
N LEU A 151 -5.74 -10.47 19.27
CA LEU A 151 -6.35 -11.78 19.56
C LEU A 151 -5.69 -12.91 18.78
N ILE A 152 -5.38 -12.68 17.50
CA ILE A 152 -4.62 -13.63 16.68
C ILE A 152 -3.20 -13.82 17.20
N GLY A 153 -2.56 -12.75 17.69
CA GLY A 153 -1.25 -12.82 18.36
C GLY A 153 -1.28 -13.73 19.58
N VAL A 154 -2.24 -13.53 20.49
CA VAL A 154 -2.44 -14.42 21.65
C VAL A 154 -2.71 -15.87 21.22
N ALA A 155 -3.51 -16.06 20.17
CA ALA A 155 -3.77 -17.39 19.64
C ALA A 155 -2.50 -18.06 19.09
N LEU A 156 -1.62 -17.31 18.43
CA LEU A 156 -0.31 -17.79 17.96
C LEU A 156 0.64 -18.08 19.11
N ASP A 157 0.63 -17.29 20.18
CA ASP A 157 1.47 -17.51 21.36
C ASP A 157 1.09 -18.82 22.07
N VAL A 158 -0.21 -19.16 22.10
CA VAL A 158 -0.72 -20.41 22.70
C VAL A 158 -0.58 -21.62 21.76
N ALA A 159 -0.95 -21.47 20.50
CA ALA A 159 -0.96 -22.57 19.53
C ALA A 159 0.42 -22.85 18.92
N GLY A 160 1.35 -21.89 19.00
CA GLY A 160 2.65 -21.92 18.37
C GLY A 160 2.63 -21.49 16.90
N THR A 161 3.81 -21.36 16.33
CA THR A 161 4.03 -20.88 14.95
C THR A 161 4.40 -21.99 13.96
N ALA A 162 4.26 -23.25 14.38
CA ALA A 162 4.63 -24.41 13.58
C ALA A 162 3.55 -24.80 12.54
N GLY A 163 4.00 -25.35 11.41
CA GLY A 163 3.13 -25.93 10.40
C GLY A 163 2.11 -24.95 9.82
N ALA A 164 0.85 -25.38 9.72
CA ALA A 164 -0.22 -24.62 9.08
C ALA A 164 -0.92 -23.62 10.02
N ILE A 165 -0.56 -23.55 11.30
CA ILE A 165 -1.27 -22.73 12.30
C ILE A 165 -1.28 -21.24 11.90
N PRO A 166 -0.14 -20.62 11.54
CA PRO A 166 -0.15 -19.22 11.10
C PRO A 166 -1.00 -19.00 9.85
N LEU A 167 -0.99 -19.93 8.90
CA LEU A 167 -1.78 -19.84 7.68
C LEU A 167 -3.28 -19.83 8.00
N VAL A 168 -3.73 -20.75 8.87
CA VAL A 168 -5.14 -20.85 9.28
C VAL A 168 -5.58 -19.60 10.02
N LEU A 169 -4.80 -19.13 11.00
CA LEU A 169 -5.17 -17.94 11.77
C LEU A 169 -5.19 -16.67 10.92
N ASN A 170 -4.28 -16.53 9.95
CA ASN A 170 -4.32 -15.43 9.00
C ASN A 170 -5.51 -15.53 8.03
N ALA A 171 -5.86 -16.73 7.56
CA ALA A 171 -7.02 -16.95 6.71
C ALA A 171 -8.33 -16.61 7.45
N LEU A 172 -8.44 -17.00 8.73
CA LEU A 172 -9.55 -16.61 9.59
C LEU A 172 -9.60 -15.10 9.82
N GLY A 173 -8.44 -14.48 10.04
CA GLY A 173 -8.33 -13.03 10.16
C GLY A 173 -8.85 -12.31 8.92
N LEU A 174 -8.40 -12.74 7.73
CA LEU A 174 -8.86 -12.20 6.46
C LEU A 174 -10.37 -12.38 6.25
N ALA A 175 -10.90 -13.56 6.56
CA ALA A 175 -12.34 -13.82 6.47
C ALA A 175 -13.14 -12.90 7.41
N ALA A 176 -12.66 -12.69 8.64
CA ALA A 176 -13.30 -11.79 9.59
C ALA A 176 -13.29 -10.33 9.10
N LEU A 177 -12.19 -9.85 8.51
CA LEU A 177 -12.10 -8.51 7.92
C LEU A 177 -13.11 -8.32 6.78
N VAL A 178 -13.23 -9.31 5.90
CA VAL A 178 -14.24 -9.30 4.82
C VAL A 178 -15.64 -9.30 5.42
N GLY A 179 -15.91 -10.16 6.41
CA GLY A 179 -17.21 -10.22 7.09
C GLY A 179 -17.63 -8.88 7.69
N VAL A 180 -16.73 -8.19 8.39
CA VAL A 180 -16.98 -6.86 8.95
C VAL A 180 -17.25 -5.83 7.86
N ALA A 181 -16.51 -5.86 6.76
CA ALA A 181 -16.74 -4.95 5.64
C ALA A 181 -18.14 -5.10 5.03
N TYR A 182 -18.63 -6.34 4.89
CA TYR A 182 -19.98 -6.60 4.42
C TYR A 182 -21.04 -6.24 5.46
N ALA A 183 -20.84 -6.55 6.74
CA ALA A 183 -21.75 -6.18 7.81
C ALA A 183 -21.95 -4.66 7.91
N VAL A 184 -20.85 -3.90 7.96
CA VAL A 184 -20.89 -2.43 7.99
C VAL A 184 -21.55 -1.88 6.73
N GLY A 185 -21.22 -2.45 5.57
CA GLY A 185 -21.86 -2.07 4.31
C GLY A 185 -23.37 -2.32 4.30
N TRP A 186 -23.82 -3.43 4.89
CA TRP A 186 -25.24 -3.77 5.04
C TRP A 186 -25.94 -2.78 5.97
N PHE A 187 -25.39 -2.51 7.15
CA PHE A 187 -25.95 -1.52 8.09
C PHE A 187 -26.09 -0.13 7.45
N LYS A 188 -25.05 0.35 6.75
CA LYS A 188 -25.07 1.65 6.06
C LYS A 188 -26.12 1.71 4.95
N SER A 189 -26.46 0.58 4.34
CA SER A 189 -27.46 0.51 3.26
C SER A 189 -28.92 0.56 3.74
N GLN A 190 -29.15 0.54 5.07
CA GLN A 190 -30.46 0.61 5.72
C GLN A 190 -31.53 -0.27 5.04
N PRO A 191 -31.28 -1.58 4.85
CA PRO A 191 -32.16 -2.46 4.09
C PRO A 191 -33.58 -2.52 4.65
N TRP A 192 -33.73 -2.34 5.96
CA TRP A 192 -35.01 -2.27 6.67
C TRP A 192 -35.84 -1.00 6.37
N ARG A 193 -35.29 0.01 5.69
CA ARG A 193 -36.01 1.22 5.27
C ARG A 193 -36.42 1.22 3.79
N ARG A 194 -36.05 0.17 3.03
CA ARG A 194 -36.46 0.05 1.64
C ARG A 194 -37.92 -0.36 1.59
N THR A 195 -38.77 0.51 1.06
CA THR A 195 -40.16 0.18 0.70
C THR A 195 -40.12 -0.80 -0.47
N PRO A 196 -40.97 -1.85 -0.48
CA PRO A 196 -40.99 -2.85 -1.55
C PRO A 196 -41.24 -2.25 -2.94
#